data_AF-A0AAJ3MSZ1-F1
#
_entry.id   AF-A0AAJ3MSZ1-F1
#
_cell.length_a   1.000
_cell.length_b   1.000
_cell.length_c   1.000
_cell.angle_alpha   90.00
_cell.angle_beta   90.00
_cell.angle_gamma   90.00
#
_symmetry.space_group_name_H-M   'P 1'
#
loop_
_entity.id
_entity.type
_entity.pdbx_description
1 polymer ?
#
loop_
_entity_poly.entity_id
_entity_poly.type
_entity_poly.pdbx_seq_one_letter_code
_entity_poly.pdbx_strand_id
1 'polypeptide(L)'
;MAGSMLEVSVDTSPVGKALDDLVERLGDLTTPLNDIAEYLHQSTDDRFRQQVAPDGSPWAPLAPSTLARKKGGRILRDKGTLQDTLRHNVSRNELSFGTDRVYGAIHQFGGKVQHAARSQQVYFRQGKDGSVGNRFVKKSKSNFAQWVTRGAHDSEIKARPYLGLSSDDDIEILAIIQDYLMEPITE
;
A
#
# COMPACT_ATOMS: atom_id res chain seq x y z
N MET A 1 4.17 10.65 -10.42
CA MET A 1 3.87 10.46 -8.99
C MET A 1 4.24 9.04 -8.62
N ALA A 2 5.11 8.81 -7.63
CA ALA A 2 5.46 7.47 -7.20
C ALA A 2 4.38 6.97 -6.22
N GLY A 3 3.60 5.97 -6.62
CA GLY A 3 2.50 5.36 -5.87
C GLY A 3 2.23 3.95 -6.40
N SER A 4 1.20 3.27 -5.92
CA SER A 4 0.71 2.03 -6.52
C SER A 4 -0.70 2.22 -7.02
N MET A 5 -0.92 1.80 -8.26
CA MET A 5 -2.19 1.93 -8.97
C MET A 5 -2.47 0.59 -9.63
N LEU A 6 -3.69 0.10 -9.42
CA LEU A 6 -4.30 -0.93 -10.23
C LEU A 6 -4.99 -0.22 -11.39
N GLU A 7 -4.60 -0.56 -12.60
CA GLU A 7 -5.32 -0.20 -13.82
C GLU A 7 -6.16 -1.42 -14.20
N VAL A 8 -7.48 -1.25 -14.29
CA VAL A 8 -8.37 -2.32 -14.75
C VAL A 8 -8.62 -2.07 -16.23
N SER A 9 -7.84 -2.75 -17.08
CA SER A 9 -8.02 -2.73 -18.53
C SER A 9 -8.94 -3.87 -18.97
N VAL A 10 -9.77 -3.61 -19.96
CA VAL A 10 -10.54 -4.63 -20.67
C VAL A 10 -9.54 -5.57 -21.38
N ASP A 11 -9.49 -6.84 -20.98
CA ASP A 11 -8.64 -7.88 -21.57
C ASP A 11 -9.52 -9.03 -22.11
N THR A 12 -8.93 -10.03 -22.76
CA THR A 12 -9.58 -11.26 -23.25
C THR A 12 -10.14 -12.18 -22.15
N SER A 13 -10.12 -11.74 -20.89
CA SER A 13 -10.73 -12.44 -19.76
C SER A 13 -12.28 -12.43 -19.87
N PRO A 14 -12.99 -13.34 -19.18
CA PRO A 14 -14.46 -13.30 -19.12
C PRO A 14 -15.01 -11.94 -18.69
N VAL A 15 -14.31 -11.26 -17.77
CA VAL A 15 -14.63 -9.91 -17.31
C VAL A 15 -14.47 -8.91 -18.45
N GLY A 16 -13.36 -8.94 -19.20
CA GLY A 16 -13.17 -7.97 -20.27
C GLY A 16 -14.11 -8.19 -21.45
N LYS A 17 -14.44 -9.44 -21.80
CA LYS A 17 -15.52 -9.69 -22.77
C LYS A 17 -16.86 -9.12 -22.30
N ALA A 18 -17.21 -9.32 -21.04
CA ALA A 18 -18.46 -8.79 -20.48
C ALA A 18 -18.47 -7.24 -20.46
N LEU A 19 -17.29 -6.62 -20.22
CA LEU A 19 -17.13 -5.17 -20.32
C LEU A 19 -17.29 -4.69 -21.77
N ASP A 20 -16.73 -5.38 -22.76
CA ASP A 20 -16.91 -5.05 -24.18
C ASP A 20 -18.40 -5.09 -24.57
N ASP A 21 -19.10 -6.17 -24.22
CA ASP A 21 -20.55 -6.31 -24.45
C ASP A 21 -21.33 -5.17 -23.78
N LEU A 22 -20.89 -4.73 -22.59
CA LEU A 22 -21.49 -3.63 -21.87
C LEU A 22 -21.20 -2.26 -22.52
N VAL A 23 -20.00 -2.05 -23.06
CA VAL A 23 -19.65 -0.85 -23.83
C VAL A 23 -20.54 -0.74 -25.07
N GLU A 24 -20.71 -1.85 -25.81
CA GLU A 24 -21.55 -1.87 -27.01
C GLU A 24 -23.00 -1.53 -26.69
N ARG A 25 -23.51 -1.97 -25.53
CA ARG A 25 -24.88 -1.72 -25.09
C ARG A 25 -25.11 -0.31 -24.56
N LEU A 26 -24.23 0.18 -23.67
CA LEU A 26 -24.47 1.41 -22.91
C LEU A 26 -23.74 2.63 -23.49
N GLY A 27 -22.62 2.45 -24.19
CA GLY A 27 -21.76 3.52 -24.71
C GLY A 27 -21.00 4.35 -23.64
N ASP A 28 -21.42 4.26 -22.38
CA ASP A 28 -20.79 4.88 -21.21
C ASP A 28 -20.83 3.89 -20.03
N LEU A 29 -19.66 3.47 -19.57
CA LEU A 29 -19.50 2.58 -18.42
C LEU A 29 -19.32 3.34 -17.10
N THR A 30 -19.52 4.66 -17.06
CA THR A 30 -19.26 5.44 -15.85
C THR A 30 -20.02 4.89 -14.64
N THR A 31 -21.31 4.59 -14.77
CA THR A 31 -22.10 4.02 -13.67
C THR A 31 -21.61 2.62 -13.24
N PRO A 32 -21.53 1.60 -14.12
CA PRO A 32 -21.05 0.28 -13.71
C PRO A 32 -19.61 0.28 -13.18
N LEU A 33 -18.72 1.12 -13.71
CA LEU A 33 -17.36 1.25 -13.21
C LEU A 33 -17.28 1.91 -11.83
N ASN A 34 -18.20 2.82 -11.49
CA ASN A 34 -18.29 3.36 -10.12
C ASN A 34 -18.74 2.29 -9.12
N ASP A 35 -19.69 1.43 -9.49
CA ASP A 35 -20.14 0.33 -8.63
C ASP A 35 -19.02 -0.70 -8.42
N ILE A 36 -18.29 -1.05 -9.48
CA ILE A 36 -17.08 -1.87 -9.40
C ILE A 36 -16.06 -1.19 -8.48
N ALA A 37 -15.86 0.13 -8.59
CA ALA A 37 -14.90 0.84 -7.76
C ALA A 37 -15.27 0.85 -6.27
N GLU A 38 -16.56 0.93 -5.94
CA GLU A 38 -17.06 0.81 -4.56
C GLU A 38 -16.84 -0.60 -4.02
N TYR A 39 -17.11 -1.62 -4.84
CA TYR A 39 -16.78 -3.01 -4.51
C TYR A 39 -15.27 -3.17 -4.23
N LEU A 40 -14.39 -2.61 -5.07
CA LEU A 40 -12.94 -2.70 -4.88
C LEU A 40 -12.47 -2.01 -3.59
N HIS A 41 -13.12 -0.91 -3.17
CA HIS A 41 -12.87 -0.32 -1.85
C HIS A 41 -13.19 -1.32 -0.74
N GLN A 42 -14.37 -1.95 -0.79
CA GLN A 42 -14.78 -2.93 0.22
C GLN A 42 -13.87 -4.15 0.26
N SER A 43 -13.58 -4.76 -0.89
CA SER A 43 -12.69 -5.93 -0.99
C SER A 43 -11.28 -5.61 -0.47
N THR A 44 -10.73 -4.44 -0.84
CA THR A 44 -9.43 -4.01 -0.33
C THR A 44 -9.46 -3.76 1.18
N ASP A 45 -10.53 -3.15 1.69
CA ASP A 45 -10.74 -2.94 3.12
C ASP A 45 -10.72 -4.24 3.92
N ASP A 46 -11.39 -5.27 3.40
CA ASP A 46 -11.44 -6.59 4.02
C ASP A 46 -10.07 -7.28 4.00
N ARG A 47 -9.30 -7.13 2.92
CA ARG A 47 -7.89 -7.58 2.88
C ARG A 47 -7.04 -6.90 3.95
N PHE A 48 -7.20 -5.61 4.18
CA PHE A 48 -6.50 -4.91 5.27
C PHE A 48 -6.93 -5.41 6.66
N ARG A 49 -8.22 -5.73 6.85
CA ARG A 49 -8.74 -6.28 8.11
C ARG A 49 -8.19 -7.69 8.38
N GLN A 50 -8.18 -8.53 7.35
CA GLN A 50 -7.74 -9.93 7.41
C GLN A 50 -6.20 -10.07 7.32
N GLN A 51 -5.51 -9.05 6.80
CA GLN A 51 -4.07 -9.03 6.53
C GLN A 51 -3.65 -10.09 5.50
N VAL A 52 -4.40 -10.15 4.40
CA VAL A 52 -4.19 -11.10 3.31
C VAL A 52 -3.98 -10.37 1.99
N ALA A 53 -3.27 -11.01 1.07
CA ALA A 53 -3.12 -10.57 -0.31
C ALA A 53 -4.34 -10.97 -1.16
N PRO A 54 -4.48 -10.45 -2.40
CA PRO A 54 -5.56 -10.81 -3.30
C PRO A 54 -5.65 -12.32 -3.61
N ASP A 55 -4.53 -13.03 -3.56
CA ASP A 55 -4.50 -14.50 -3.71
C ASP A 55 -4.94 -15.26 -2.44
N GLY A 56 -5.34 -14.56 -1.38
CA GLY A 56 -5.72 -15.12 -0.09
C GLY A 56 -4.53 -15.46 0.83
N SER A 57 -3.29 -15.28 0.38
CA SER A 57 -2.11 -15.57 1.21
C SER A 57 -1.95 -14.52 2.32
N PRO A 58 -1.57 -14.90 3.56
CA PRO A 58 -1.35 -13.94 4.63
C PRO A 58 -0.12 -13.06 4.34
N TRP A 59 -0.21 -11.77 4.68
CA TRP A 59 0.92 -10.85 4.54
C TRP A 59 2.12 -11.26 5.39
N ALA A 60 3.31 -10.94 4.88
CA ALA A 60 4.55 -11.17 5.60
C ALA A 60 4.52 -10.51 7.00
N PRO A 61 4.82 -11.28 8.07
CA PRO A 61 4.68 -10.80 9.44
C PRO A 61 5.62 -9.64 9.75
N LEU A 62 5.30 -8.89 10.80
CA LEU A 62 6.20 -7.85 11.32
C LEU A 62 7.37 -8.51 12.06
N ALA A 63 8.56 -7.91 11.94
CA ALA A 63 9.71 -8.36 12.71
C ALA A 63 9.46 -8.16 14.22
N PRO A 64 10.00 -9.04 15.10
CA PRO A 64 9.82 -8.93 16.56
C PRO A 64 10.21 -7.55 17.12
N SER A 65 11.29 -6.96 16.61
CA SER A 65 11.75 -5.62 16.98
C SER A 65 10.76 -4.51 16.61
N THR A 66 10.02 -4.69 15.50
CA THR A 66 8.97 -3.75 15.09
C THR A 66 7.76 -3.88 15.99
N LEU A 67 7.32 -5.11 16.29
CA LEU A 67 6.21 -5.37 17.21
C LEU A 67 6.48 -4.81 18.62
N ALA A 68 7.70 -4.95 19.12
CA ALA A 68 8.09 -4.42 20.43
C ALA A 68 7.99 -2.89 20.53
N ARG A 69 8.15 -2.17 19.41
CA ARG A 69 8.08 -0.70 19.36
C ARG A 69 6.70 -0.18 18.95
N LYS A 70 5.96 -0.95 18.16
CA LYS A 70 4.71 -0.52 17.54
C LYS A 70 3.58 -0.54 18.56
N LYS A 71 2.72 0.49 18.51
CA LYS A 71 1.44 0.48 19.24
C LYS A 71 0.43 -0.30 18.41
N GLY A 72 0.21 -1.57 18.77
CA GLY A 72 -0.69 -2.49 18.07
C GLY A 72 0.02 -3.45 17.10
N GLY A 73 -0.67 -4.55 16.74
CA GLY A 73 -0.10 -5.65 15.96
C GLY A 73 -0.49 -5.71 14.48
N ARG A 74 -1.37 -4.82 14.00
CA ARG A 74 -1.87 -4.86 12.62
C ARG A 74 -0.78 -4.48 11.61
N ILE A 75 -0.63 -5.28 10.58
CA ILE A 75 0.26 -5.04 9.45
C ILE A 75 -0.32 -3.93 8.55
N LEU A 76 0.56 -3.12 7.95
CA LEU A 76 0.23 -1.94 7.11
C LEU A 76 -0.72 -0.89 7.74
N ARG A 77 -1.00 -0.99 9.03
CA ARG A 77 -1.87 -0.07 9.75
C ARG A 77 -1.15 0.54 10.95
N ASP A 78 -0.82 1.83 10.83
CA ASP A 78 -0.36 2.65 11.97
C ASP A 78 -1.44 3.66 12.31
N LYS A 79 -1.64 4.66 11.44
CA LYS A 79 -2.75 5.63 11.53
C LYS A 79 -3.94 5.31 10.63
N GLY A 80 -3.88 4.24 9.82
CA GLY A 80 -4.88 3.92 8.80
C GLY A 80 -4.66 4.61 7.45
N THR A 81 -3.81 5.65 7.39
CA THR A 81 -3.68 6.54 6.23
C THR A 81 -3.52 5.87 4.87
N LEU A 82 -2.80 4.75 4.75
CA LEU A 82 -2.67 4.05 3.46
C LEU A 82 -4.03 3.56 2.96
N GLN A 83 -4.77 2.86 3.82
CA GLN A 83 -6.09 2.32 3.55
C GLN A 83 -7.09 3.47 3.32
N ASP A 84 -7.13 4.45 4.24
CA ASP A 84 -8.08 5.55 4.20
C ASP A 84 -7.89 6.50 3.00
N THR A 85 -6.77 6.41 2.30
CA THR A 85 -6.41 7.26 1.16
C THR A 85 -6.34 6.51 -0.17
N LEU A 86 -6.89 5.30 -0.22
CA LEU A 86 -7.23 4.65 -1.48
C LEU A 86 -8.29 5.46 -2.21
N ARG A 87 -8.13 5.65 -3.50
CA ARG A 87 -9.02 6.45 -4.36
C ARG A 87 -9.19 5.73 -5.69
N HIS A 88 -10.30 6.02 -6.35
CA HIS A 88 -10.53 5.62 -7.72
C HIS A 88 -10.76 6.83 -8.62
N ASN A 89 -10.57 6.64 -9.92
CA ASN A 89 -10.99 7.56 -10.96
C ASN A 89 -11.62 6.73 -12.09
N VAL A 90 -12.80 7.18 -12.54
CA VAL A 90 -13.55 6.56 -13.63
C VAL A 90 -13.63 7.54 -14.79
N SER A 91 -13.33 7.08 -16.00
CA SER A 91 -13.40 7.86 -17.23
C SER A 91 -13.99 7.04 -18.38
N ARG A 92 -15.29 7.25 -18.66
CA ARG A 92 -16.08 6.60 -19.72
C ARG A 92 -16.02 5.07 -19.70
N ASN A 93 -14.89 4.48 -20.09
CA ASN A 93 -14.65 3.03 -20.15
C ASN A 93 -13.40 2.59 -19.35
N GLU A 94 -12.82 3.45 -18.53
CA GLU A 94 -11.61 3.16 -17.76
C GLU A 94 -11.86 3.34 -16.26
N LEU A 95 -11.39 2.38 -15.47
CA LEU A 95 -11.34 2.47 -14.01
C LEU A 95 -9.89 2.33 -13.55
N SER A 96 -9.48 3.28 -12.73
CA SER A 96 -8.20 3.23 -12.05
C SER A 96 -8.39 3.34 -10.54
N PHE A 97 -7.67 2.51 -9.79
CA PHE A 97 -7.85 2.35 -8.34
C PHE A 97 -6.50 2.25 -7.64
N GLY A 98 -6.24 3.05 -6.60
CA GLY A 98 -4.96 2.97 -5.89
C GLY A 98 -4.68 4.12 -4.95
N THR A 99 -3.39 4.40 -4.74
CA THR A 99 -2.92 5.40 -3.77
C THR A 99 -1.76 6.24 -4.31
N ASP A 100 -1.75 7.52 -3.94
CA ASP A 100 -0.68 8.46 -4.23
C ASP A 100 0.52 8.35 -3.27
N ARG A 101 0.42 7.48 -2.26
CA ARG A 101 1.45 7.33 -1.23
C ARG A 101 2.67 6.63 -1.81
N VAL A 102 3.82 7.32 -1.77
CA VAL A 102 5.13 6.80 -2.22
C VAL A 102 5.47 5.46 -1.56
N TYR A 103 5.15 5.30 -0.28
CA TYR A 103 5.40 4.05 0.44
C TYR A 103 4.37 2.94 0.12
N GLY A 104 3.26 3.26 -0.56
CA GLY A 104 2.30 2.27 -1.03
C GLY A 104 2.93 1.31 -2.05
N ALA A 105 3.69 1.85 -3.01
CA ALA A 105 4.40 1.06 -4.01
C ALA A 105 5.36 0.03 -3.39
N ILE A 106 6.20 0.45 -2.45
CA ILE A 106 7.18 -0.46 -1.83
C ILE A 106 6.50 -1.52 -0.94
N HIS A 107 5.29 -1.27 -0.44
CA HIS A 107 4.51 -2.27 0.27
C HIS A 107 3.76 -3.20 -0.68
N GLN A 108 3.27 -2.71 -1.81
CA GLN A 108 2.64 -3.54 -2.84
C GLN A 108 3.64 -4.53 -3.43
N PHE A 109 4.80 -4.04 -3.90
CA PHE A 109 5.74 -4.85 -4.68
C PHE A 109 6.92 -5.40 -3.84
N GLY A 110 7.15 -4.85 -2.66
CA GLY A 110 8.40 -5.09 -1.92
C GLY A 110 9.59 -4.37 -2.59
N GLY A 111 10.76 -4.51 -1.99
CA GLY A 111 12.00 -4.02 -2.59
C GLY A 111 13.11 -3.75 -1.58
N LYS A 112 14.23 -3.23 -2.08
CA LYS A 112 15.40 -2.88 -1.28
C LYS A 112 15.51 -1.36 -1.14
N VAL A 113 15.69 -0.90 0.09
CA VAL A 113 16.04 0.49 0.39
C VAL A 113 17.52 0.53 0.70
N GLN A 114 18.27 1.25 -0.13
CA GLN A 114 19.72 1.41 0.06
C GLN A 114 19.99 2.55 1.03
N HIS A 115 20.83 2.30 2.03
CA HIS A 115 21.33 3.31 2.94
C HIS A 115 22.80 3.56 2.64
N ALA A 116 23.12 4.76 2.16
CA ALA A 116 24.50 5.17 1.96
C ALA A 116 25.28 5.24 3.29
N ALA A 117 26.59 5.01 3.21
CA ALA A 117 27.46 5.19 4.36
C ALA A 117 27.44 6.66 4.82
N ARG A 118 27.40 6.86 6.14
CA ARG A 118 27.45 8.21 6.73
C ARG A 118 28.24 8.20 8.03
N SER A 119 29.00 9.25 8.24
CA SER A 119 29.66 9.55 9.50
C SER A 119 29.01 10.79 10.11
N GLN A 120 28.68 10.71 11.39
CA GLN A 120 28.13 11.84 12.13
C GLN A 120 28.85 11.98 13.46
N GLN A 121 29.26 13.20 13.78
CA GLN A 121 29.79 13.50 15.09
C GLN A 121 28.63 13.58 16.09
N VAL A 122 28.71 12.76 17.12
CA VAL A 122 27.74 12.69 18.22
C VAL A 122 28.37 13.22 19.50
N TYR A 123 27.53 13.80 20.34
CA TYR A 123 27.94 14.58 21.50
C TYR A 123 27.35 13.98 22.78
N PHE A 124 28.19 13.82 23.80
CA PHE A 124 27.83 13.23 25.09
C PHE A 124 28.33 14.12 26.24
N ARG A 125 28.01 13.70 27.47
CA ARG A 125 28.69 14.19 28.66
C ARG A 125 29.63 13.13 29.21
N GLN A 126 30.83 13.56 29.54
CA GLN A 126 31.82 12.79 30.26
C GLN A 126 31.92 13.28 31.71
N GLY A 127 31.86 12.34 32.66
CA GLY A 127 32.08 12.58 34.08
C GLY A 127 33.55 12.88 34.38
N LYS A 128 33.82 13.41 35.57
CA LYS A 128 35.19 13.73 36.01
C LYS A 128 36.06 12.48 36.21
N ASP A 129 35.41 11.34 36.42
CA ASP A 129 35.96 9.98 36.47
C ASP A 129 36.31 9.43 35.07
N GLY A 130 36.04 10.19 34.00
CA GLY A 130 36.29 9.79 32.62
C GLY A 130 35.17 8.94 32.00
N SER A 131 34.11 8.60 32.75
CA SER A 131 33.00 7.81 32.22
C SER A 131 32.15 8.63 31.24
N VAL A 132 31.84 8.08 30.06
CA VAL A 132 31.00 8.75 29.05
C VAL A 132 29.56 8.26 29.18
N GLY A 133 28.62 9.19 29.35
CA GLY A 133 27.20 8.87 29.47
C GLY A 133 26.61 8.29 28.18
N ASN A 134 25.53 7.50 28.32
CA ASN A 134 24.82 6.87 27.21
C ASN A 134 23.77 7.77 26.53
N ARG A 135 23.58 9.00 27.01
CA ARG A 135 22.59 9.95 26.47
C ARG A 135 23.28 11.01 25.60
N PHE A 136 22.77 11.17 24.38
CA PHE A 136 23.16 12.27 23.51
C PHE A 136 22.78 13.62 24.13
N VAL A 137 23.64 14.62 23.97
CA VAL A 137 23.38 16.01 24.39
C VAL A 137 23.62 16.99 23.24
N LYS A 138 23.07 18.20 23.34
CA LYS A 138 23.38 19.28 22.40
C LYS A 138 24.88 19.62 22.44
N LYS A 139 25.46 20.00 21.31
CA LYS A 139 26.88 20.38 21.19
C LYS A 139 27.31 21.42 22.24
N SER A 140 26.51 22.45 22.47
CA SER A 140 26.80 23.51 23.47
C SER A 140 26.76 23.05 24.92
N LYS A 141 26.25 21.84 25.19
CA LYS A 141 26.15 21.22 26.53
C LYS A 141 27.03 19.98 26.67
N SER A 142 27.85 19.70 25.66
CA SER A 142 28.75 18.56 25.58
C SER A 142 30.16 18.95 25.97
N ASN A 143 30.87 18.03 26.62
CA ASN A 143 32.30 18.08 26.86
C ASN A 143 33.04 16.89 26.23
N PHE A 144 32.34 16.04 25.48
CA PHE A 144 32.89 14.88 24.79
C PHE A 144 32.16 14.64 23.46
N ALA A 145 32.92 14.53 22.38
CA ALA A 145 32.40 14.26 21.05
C ALA A 145 33.14 13.08 20.42
N GLN A 146 32.41 12.24 19.69
CA GLN A 146 33.00 11.15 18.92
C GLN A 146 32.35 11.04 17.55
N TRP A 147 33.13 10.60 16.56
CA TRP A 147 32.60 10.25 15.26
C TRP A 147 31.99 8.86 15.31
N VAL A 148 30.74 8.73 14.88
CA VAL A 148 30.10 7.43 14.67
C VAL A 148 29.87 7.26 13.18
N THR A 149 30.50 6.25 12.61
CA THR A 149 30.34 5.85 11.21
C THR A 149 29.34 4.71 11.13
N ARG A 150 28.35 4.83 10.26
CA ARG A 150 27.51 3.72 9.81
C ARG A 150 27.86 3.41 8.36
N GLY A 151 28.25 2.16 8.11
CA GLY A 151 28.52 1.67 6.76
C GLY A 151 27.27 1.65 5.89
N ALA A 152 27.48 1.56 4.57
CA ALA A 152 26.39 1.36 3.63
C ALA A 152 25.75 0.00 3.87
N HIS A 153 24.42 -0.05 3.83
CA HIS A 153 23.67 -1.30 3.98
C HIS A 153 22.31 -1.18 3.32
N ASP A 154 21.71 -2.32 3.01
CA ASP A 154 20.39 -2.40 2.41
C ASP A 154 19.38 -2.89 3.45
N SER A 155 18.18 -2.31 3.40
CA SER A 155 17.01 -2.79 4.13
C SER A 155 16.04 -3.43 3.14
N GLU A 156 15.73 -4.71 3.31
CA GLU A 156 14.72 -5.38 2.48
C GLU A 156 13.32 -5.18 3.08
N ILE A 157 12.41 -4.63 2.27
CA ILE A 157 10.99 -4.49 2.59
C ILE A 157 10.25 -5.62 1.89
N LYS A 158 9.64 -6.51 2.70
CA LYS A 158 8.79 -7.59 2.19
C LYS A 158 7.49 -7.02 1.60
N ALA A 159 7.11 -7.56 0.44
CA ALA A 159 5.83 -7.28 -0.21
C ALA A 159 4.66 -7.71 0.67
N ARG A 160 3.60 -6.92 0.63
CA ARG A 160 2.32 -7.11 1.30
C ARG A 160 1.25 -6.61 0.32
N PRO A 161 1.01 -7.36 -0.76
CA PRO A 161 0.12 -6.91 -1.82
C PRO A 161 -1.28 -6.70 -1.27
N TYR A 162 -1.84 -5.53 -1.51
CA TYR A 162 -3.20 -5.18 -1.08
C TYR A 162 -4.08 -4.77 -2.27
N LEU A 163 -3.45 -4.32 -3.36
CA LEU A 163 -4.11 -4.10 -4.65
C LEU A 163 -4.00 -5.36 -5.51
N GLY A 164 -5.04 -5.64 -6.28
CA GLY A 164 -5.15 -6.78 -7.18
C GLY A 164 -6.56 -7.35 -7.14
N LEU A 165 -6.87 -8.20 -8.11
CA LEU A 165 -8.14 -8.92 -8.16
C LEU A 165 -7.93 -10.35 -7.66
N SER A 166 -8.81 -10.79 -6.77
CA SER A 166 -8.91 -12.20 -6.39
C SER A 166 -9.86 -12.93 -7.35
N SER A 167 -9.93 -14.26 -7.25
CA SER A 167 -10.96 -15.03 -7.95
C SER A 167 -12.38 -14.63 -7.52
N ASP A 168 -12.55 -14.25 -6.26
CA ASP A 168 -13.84 -13.82 -5.72
C ASP A 168 -14.19 -12.42 -6.24
N ASP A 169 -13.20 -11.53 -6.41
CA ASP A 169 -13.41 -10.24 -7.06
C ASP A 169 -13.87 -10.40 -8.50
N ASP A 170 -13.27 -11.31 -9.27
CA ASP A 170 -13.66 -11.54 -10.66
C ASP A 170 -15.14 -11.98 -10.76
N ILE A 171 -15.61 -12.78 -9.81
CA ILE A 171 -16.99 -13.26 -9.75
C ILE A 171 -17.94 -12.10 -9.43
N GLU A 172 -17.64 -11.29 -8.41
CA GLU A 172 -18.48 -10.17 -8.00
C GLU A 172 -18.51 -9.06 -9.06
N ILE A 173 -17.36 -8.75 -9.67
CA ILE A 173 -17.28 -7.77 -10.77
C ILE A 173 -18.13 -8.24 -11.96
N LEU A 174 -18.03 -9.53 -12.30
CA LEU A 174 -18.83 -10.12 -13.38
C LEU A 174 -20.33 -10.10 -13.04
N ALA A 175 -20.71 -10.32 -11.78
CA ALA A 175 -22.09 -10.19 -11.33
C ALA A 175 -22.61 -8.75 -11.49
N ILE A 176 -21.84 -7.74 -11.06
CA ILE A 176 -22.18 -6.33 -11.26
C ILE A 176 -22.40 -6.03 -12.75
N ILE A 177 -21.47 -6.44 -13.62
CA ILE A 177 -21.59 -6.24 -15.07
C ILE A 177 -22.85 -6.92 -15.62
N GLN A 178 -23.14 -8.15 -15.19
CA GLN A 178 -24.31 -8.89 -15.64
C GLN A 178 -25.62 -8.22 -15.22
N ASP A 179 -25.69 -7.62 -14.04
CA ASP A 179 -26.89 -6.89 -13.60
C ASP A 179 -27.22 -5.76 -14.58
N TYR A 180 -26.21 -4.98 -15.00
CA TYR A 180 -26.39 -3.93 -16.01
C TYR A 180 -26.71 -4.47 -17.41
N LEU A 181 -26.21 -5.65 -17.78
CA LEU A 181 -26.59 -6.32 -19.03
C LEU A 181 -28.03 -6.87 -18.99
N MET A 182 -28.60 -7.12 -17.82
CA MET A 182 -29.97 -7.63 -17.70
C MET A 182 -30.99 -6.52 -17.45
N GLU A 183 -30.55 -5.35 -17.00
CA GLU A 183 -31.42 -4.21 -16.73
C GLU A 183 -32.01 -3.62 -18.02
N PRO A 184 -33.34 -3.48 -18.14
CA PRO A 184 -33.96 -2.87 -19.31
C PRO A 184 -33.56 -1.40 -19.40
N ILE A 185 -33.09 -0.98 -20.57
CA ILE A 185 -32.73 0.42 -20.83
C ILE A 185 -34.03 1.24 -20.69
N THR A 186 -34.12 2.03 -19.62
CA THR A 186 -35.19 3.00 -19.46
C THR A 186 -34.86 4.21 -20.33
N GLU A 187 -35.67 4.42 -21.38
CA GLU A 187 -35.63 5.59 -22.28
C GLU A 187 -35.96 6.90 -21.56
#